data_AF-A0A1A8IDY4-F1
#
_entry.id   AF-A0A1A8IDY4-F1
#
_cell.length_a   1.000
_cell.length_b   1.000
_cell.length_c   1.000
_cell.angle_alpha   90.00
_cell.angle_beta   90.00
_cell.angle_gamma   90.00
#
_symmetry.space_group_name_H-M   'P 1'
#
loop_
_entity.id
_entity.type
_entity.pdbx_description
1 polymer ?
#
loop_
_entity_poly.entity_id
_entity_poly.type
_entity_poly.pdbx_seq_one_letter_code
_entity_poly.pdbx_strand_id
1 'polypeptide(L)'
;MEVICGLVLLLGSISVVSSNSCDVYAAVGQSVTLPSVHDQPGNSYSLQWTHNKKVIFSRQQSKVMVGKAGDITEYGALLLKNLQAAGAGVYEASTQTPNGTRTHHLCVMEKVSKPQLSYVCESNAVNLKCDAAKHQDLAFSWTQDKKVIPSETRQTLSISLTELKEQTSFSCSVHNKVSKEVSQTLKPTCKSPLLCFRMQTVVAVLAGAAGLILLLFITVVVLCCFRRRSKTEMRFRDKEESRMLSLKKREPEAMSPDYETMHNIQNSPSSTPKPSPRACYQKVSPSDAQTENRPLQLPTAAEGQQSSPVPKPRTKNAQTLNI
;
A
#
# COMPACT_ATOMS: atom_id res chain seq x y z
N MET A 1 -51.91 -60.23 -17.50
CA MET A 1 -51.27 -59.29 -16.55
C MET A 1 -49.78 -59.51 -16.69
N GLU A 2 -49.13 -58.75 -17.57
CA GLU A 2 -47.70 -58.92 -17.85
C GLU A 2 -46.97 -57.60 -17.58
N VAL A 3 -45.90 -57.67 -16.79
CA VAL A 3 -45.11 -56.52 -16.38
C VAL A 3 -43.81 -56.55 -17.18
N ILE A 4 -43.76 -55.76 -18.25
CA ILE A 4 -42.55 -55.62 -19.07
C ILE A 4 -41.51 -54.84 -18.27
N CYS A 5 -40.59 -55.58 -17.65
CA CYS A 5 -39.51 -55.00 -16.85
C CYS A 5 -38.45 -54.36 -17.77
N GLY A 6 -38.54 -53.05 -17.94
CA GLY A 6 -37.61 -52.27 -18.77
C GLY A 6 -36.21 -52.19 -18.15
N LEU A 7 -35.30 -53.07 -18.57
CA LEU A 7 -33.90 -53.06 -18.13
C LEU A 7 -33.14 -51.87 -18.74
N VAL A 8 -33.14 -50.74 -18.03
CA VAL A 8 -32.36 -49.55 -18.42
C VAL A 8 -30.87 -49.80 -18.13
N LEU A 9 -30.17 -50.33 -19.13
CA LEU A 9 -28.71 -50.45 -19.12
C LEU A 9 -28.05 -49.06 -19.21
N LEU A 10 -27.82 -48.44 -18.06
CA LEU A 10 -26.98 -47.27 -17.91
C LEU A 10 -25.53 -47.64 -18.25
N LEU A 11 -25.17 -47.54 -19.53
CA LEU A 11 -23.80 -47.56 -20.02
C LEU A 11 -23.09 -46.27 -19.56
N GLY A 12 -22.74 -46.24 -18.27
CA GLY A 12 -21.89 -45.22 -17.68
C GLY A 12 -20.51 -45.29 -18.33
N SER A 13 -20.29 -44.45 -19.35
CA SER A 13 -18.98 -44.28 -19.96
C SER A 13 -18.02 -43.74 -18.91
N ILE A 14 -17.15 -44.63 -18.40
CA ILE A 14 -16.01 -44.24 -17.57
C ILE A 14 -15.08 -43.44 -18.47
N SER A 15 -15.32 -42.14 -18.55
CA SER A 15 -14.39 -41.17 -19.07
C SER A 15 -13.16 -41.23 -18.17
N VAL A 16 -12.15 -41.99 -18.60
CA VAL A 16 -10.82 -41.98 -18.00
C VAL A 16 -10.28 -40.57 -18.22
N VAL A 17 -10.51 -39.70 -17.24
CA VAL A 17 -9.94 -38.36 -17.21
C VAL A 17 -8.43 -38.56 -17.13
N SER A 18 -7.76 -38.40 -18.27
CA SER A 18 -6.31 -38.24 -18.32
C SER A 18 -5.98 -37.03 -17.47
N SER A 19 -5.50 -37.28 -16.26
CA SER A 19 -5.17 -36.24 -15.29
C SER A 19 -3.96 -35.50 -15.82
N ASN A 20 -4.16 -34.30 -16.37
CA ASN A 20 -3.10 -33.40 -16.86
C ASN A 20 -2.20 -32.85 -15.73
N SER A 21 -2.19 -33.49 -14.55
CA SER A 21 -1.25 -33.27 -13.46
C SER A 21 0.07 -33.98 -13.77
N CYS A 22 1.18 -33.23 -13.83
CA CYS A 22 2.49 -33.84 -13.87
C CYS A 22 2.79 -34.57 -12.55
N ASP A 23 3.44 -35.73 -12.65
CA ASP A 23 3.92 -36.54 -11.53
C ASP A 23 5.25 -35.99 -11.00
N VAL A 24 6.09 -35.50 -11.91
CA VAL A 24 7.44 -34.99 -11.63
C VAL A 24 7.57 -33.55 -12.11
N TYR A 25 8.18 -32.70 -11.29
CA TYR A 25 8.46 -31.31 -11.61
C TYR A 25 9.96 -31.04 -11.50
N ALA A 26 10.53 -30.38 -12.49
CA ALA A 26 11.94 -29.99 -12.49
C ALA A 26 12.13 -28.59 -13.08
N ALA A 27 13.13 -27.86 -12.59
CA ALA A 27 13.44 -26.54 -13.13
C ALA A 27 14.37 -26.62 -14.37
N VAL A 28 14.22 -25.66 -15.29
CA VAL A 28 15.18 -25.45 -16.39
C VAL A 28 16.61 -25.36 -15.86
N GLY A 29 17.55 -26.01 -16.55
CA GLY A 29 18.96 -26.11 -16.17
C GLY A 29 19.25 -27.07 -15.01
N GLN A 30 18.26 -27.75 -14.42
CA GLN A 30 18.49 -28.79 -13.41
C GLN A 30 18.56 -30.18 -14.04
N SER A 31 18.91 -31.15 -13.19
CA SER A 31 18.89 -32.58 -13.52
C SER A 31 17.85 -33.28 -12.65
N VAL A 32 17.18 -34.31 -13.18
CA VAL A 32 16.23 -35.13 -12.43
C VAL A 32 16.44 -36.60 -12.79
N THR A 33 16.21 -37.50 -11.83
CA THR A 33 16.24 -38.95 -12.06
C THR A 33 14.81 -39.48 -12.05
N LEU A 34 14.34 -40.04 -13.16
CA LEU A 34 13.03 -40.67 -13.25
C LEU A 34 13.14 -42.15 -12.79
N PRO A 35 12.36 -42.60 -11.79
CA PRO A 35 12.45 -43.97 -11.26
C PRO A 35 12.32 -45.07 -12.32
N SER A 36 13.11 -46.13 -12.13
CA SER A 36 13.06 -47.38 -12.89
C SER A 36 11.74 -48.12 -12.73
N VAL A 37 11.50 -49.14 -13.58
CA VAL A 37 10.33 -50.04 -13.45
C VAL A 37 10.41 -50.93 -12.21
N HIS A 38 11.62 -51.33 -11.82
CA HIS A 38 11.90 -52.22 -10.69
C HIS A 38 13.00 -51.66 -9.82
N ASP A 39 12.95 -51.99 -8.53
CA ASP A 39 13.85 -51.45 -7.52
C ASP A 39 15.05 -52.41 -7.28
N GLN A 40 15.32 -53.28 -8.26
CA GLN A 40 16.41 -54.27 -8.27
C GLN A 40 17.59 -53.77 -9.12
N PRO A 41 18.84 -53.78 -8.59
CA PRO A 41 20.02 -53.38 -9.35
C PRO A 41 20.38 -54.44 -10.40
N GLY A 42 20.75 -54.02 -11.61
CA GLY A 42 21.23 -54.95 -12.63
C GLY A 42 21.18 -54.43 -14.07
N ASN A 43 22.00 -55.05 -14.92
CA ASN A 43 22.12 -54.77 -16.35
C ASN A 43 21.71 -55.93 -17.28
N SER A 44 21.51 -57.14 -16.73
CA SER A 44 21.13 -58.36 -17.47
C SER A 44 19.77 -58.29 -18.16
N TYR A 45 18.79 -57.59 -17.58
CA TYR A 45 17.46 -57.44 -18.15
C TYR A 45 17.39 -56.40 -19.27
N SER A 46 16.49 -56.63 -20.23
CA SER A 46 16.17 -55.64 -21.27
C SER A 46 15.38 -54.47 -20.67
N LEU A 47 15.80 -53.26 -21.01
CA LEU A 47 15.25 -51.99 -20.53
C LEU A 47 15.14 -51.03 -21.71
N GLN A 48 13.98 -50.42 -21.88
CA GLN A 48 13.73 -49.37 -22.85
C GLN A 48 13.16 -48.14 -22.14
N TRP A 49 13.62 -46.96 -22.51
CA TRP A 49 13.01 -45.68 -22.15
C TRP A 49 12.55 -44.95 -23.40
N THR A 50 11.33 -44.44 -23.38
CA THR A 50 10.81 -43.52 -24.41
C THR A 50 10.52 -42.14 -23.81
N HIS A 51 10.57 -41.11 -24.66
CA HIS A 51 10.06 -39.77 -24.41
C HIS A 51 9.07 -39.43 -25.53
N ASN A 52 7.83 -39.10 -25.19
CA ASN A 52 6.74 -38.85 -26.13
C ASN A 52 6.66 -39.94 -27.23
N LYS A 53 6.71 -41.22 -26.81
CA LYS A 53 6.72 -42.45 -27.65
C LYS A 53 7.97 -42.68 -28.50
N LYS A 54 8.95 -41.77 -28.53
CA LYS A 54 10.25 -41.98 -29.21
C LYS A 54 11.24 -42.66 -28.27
N VAL A 55 11.86 -43.76 -28.70
CA VAL A 55 12.94 -44.41 -27.92
C VAL A 55 14.12 -43.44 -27.76
N ILE A 56 14.54 -43.22 -26.51
CA ILE A 56 15.68 -42.38 -26.14
C ILE A 56 16.84 -43.17 -25.52
N PHE A 57 16.54 -44.32 -24.92
CA PHE A 57 17.52 -45.28 -24.45
C PHE A 57 16.99 -46.71 -24.62
N SER A 58 17.86 -47.65 -24.96
CA SER A 58 17.55 -49.07 -24.88
C SER A 58 18.79 -49.92 -24.60
N ARG A 59 18.60 -50.97 -23.79
CA ARG A 59 19.59 -51.95 -23.35
C ARG A 59 19.01 -53.36 -23.46
N GLN A 60 19.81 -54.32 -23.89
CA GLN A 60 19.50 -55.75 -23.91
C GLN A 60 20.74 -56.51 -23.42
N GLN A 61 20.59 -57.38 -22.42
CA GLN A 61 21.68 -58.25 -21.91
C GLN A 61 22.99 -57.48 -21.70
N SER A 62 22.95 -56.45 -20.86
CA SER A 62 24.04 -55.51 -20.55
C SER A 62 24.55 -54.62 -21.70
N LYS A 63 24.24 -54.93 -22.97
CA LYS A 63 24.61 -54.11 -24.13
C LYS A 63 23.63 -52.96 -24.33
N VAL A 64 24.15 -51.73 -24.36
CA VAL A 64 23.37 -50.54 -24.75
C VAL A 64 23.26 -50.49 -26.28
N MET A 65 22.05 -50.27 -26.78
CA MET A 65 21.71 -50.23 -28.20
C MET A 65 21.30 -48.81 -28.65
N VAL A 66 20.69 -48.02 -27.76
CA VAL A 66 20.36 -46.60 -27.98
C VAL A 66 20.67 -45.82 -26.69
N GLY A 67 21.14 -44.57 -26.82
CA GLY A 67 21.52 -43.71 -25.69
C GLY A 67 22.94 -43.98 -25.18
N LYS A 68 23.24 -43.59 -23.95
CA LYS A 68 24.55 -43.80 -23.30
C LYS A 68 24.36 -44.52 -21.96
N ALA A 69 25.32 -45.38 -21.59
CA ALA A 69 25.29 -46.09 -20.32
C ALA A 69 25.23 -45.15 -19.10
N GLY A 70 25.97 -44.03 -19.14
CA GLY A 70 26.00 -43.03 -18.06
C GLY A 70 24.77 -42.12 -17.94
N ASP A 71 23.72 -42.34 -18.74
CA ASP A 71 22.42 -41.65 -18.63
C ASP A 71 21.38 -42.50 -17.87
N ILE A 72 21.79 -43.67 -17.36
CA ILE A 72 20.95 -44.63 -16.61
C ILE A 72 21.67 -45.05 -15.31
N THR A 73 20.94 -45.27 -14.20
CA THR A 73 21.50 -45.83 -12.95
C THR A 73 21.69 -47.35 -13.03
N GLU A 74 22.40 -47.94 -12.06
CA GLU A 74 22.47 -49.40 -11.89
C GLU A 74 21.08 -50.06 -11.74
N TYR A 75 20.10 -49.33 -11.20
CA TYR A 75 18.69 -49.75 -11.05
C TYR A 75 17.84 -49.54 -12.33
N GLY A 76 18.39 -48.94 -13.39
CA GLY A 76 17.65 -48.66 -14.62
C GLY A 76 16.89 -47.33 -14.65
N ALA A 77 17.08 -46.46 -13.65
CA ALA A 77 16.42 -45.15 -13.56
C ALA A 77 17.09 -44.13 -14.50
N LEU A 78 16.32 -43.22 -15.11
CA LEU A 78 16.80 -42.33 -16.18
C LEU A 78 17.28 -40.98 -15.64
N LEU A 79 18.56 -40.65 -15.87
CA LEU A 79 19.17 -39.37 -15.48
C LEU A 79 19.01 -38.34 -16.60
N LEU A 80 18.01 -37.48 -16.50
CA LEU A 80 17.86 -36.31 -17.36
C LEU A 80 18.72 -35.17 -16.81
N LYS A 81 19.58 -34.58 -17.64
CA LYS A 81 20.59 -33.58 -17.24
C LYS A 81 20.40 -32.27 -18.02
N ASN A 82 20.60 -31.13 -17.35
CA ASN A 82 20.46 -29.78 -17.95
C ASN A 82 19.13 -29.60 -18.71
N LEU A 83 18.02 -29.90 -18.03
CA LEU A 83 16.67 -29.89 -18.60
C LEU A 83 16.31 -28.56 -19.27
N GLN A 84 15.69 -28.64 -20.44
CA GLN A 84 15.13 -27.52 -21.18
C GLN A 84 13.60 -27.68 -21.24
N ALA A 85 12.85 -26.63 -21.56
CA ALA A 85 11.38 -26.70 -21.66
C ALA A 85 10.90 -27.81 -22.63
N ALA A 86 11.62 -28.04 -23.74
CA ALA A 86 11.34 -29.13 -24.68
C ALA A 86 11.61 -30.56 -24.13
N GLY A 87 12.19 -30.68 -22.93
CA GLY A 87 12.30 -31.92 -22.17
C GLY A 87 11.08 -32.25 -21.31
N ALA A 88 10.03 -31.42 -21.33
CA ALA A 88 8.75 -31.78 -20.73
C ALA A 88 8.03 -32.88 -21.53
N GLY A 89 7.06 -33.55 -20.92
CA GLY A 89 6.19 -34.54 -21.56
C GLY A 89 6.20 -35.91 -20.87
N VAL A 90 5.77 -36.92 -21.62
CA VAL A 90 5.58 -38.28 -21.11
C VAL A 90 6.86 -39.08 -21.29
N TYR A 91 7.40 -39.61 -20.20
CA TYR A 91 8.48 -40.59 -20.20
C TYR A 91 7.94 -41.96 -19.82
N GLU A 92 8.36 -43.01 -20.51
CA GLU A 92 7.90 -44.37 -20.24
C GLU A 92 9.08 -45.33 -20.21
N ALA A 93 9.23 -46.05 -19.09
CA ALA A 93 10.20 -47.11 -18.90
C ALA A 93 9.49 -48.45 -19.06
N SER A 94 10.06 -49.37 -19.84
CA SER A 94 9.55 -50.74 -19.99
C SER A 94 10.66 -51.79 -19.95
N THR A 95 10.37 -52.93 -19.34
CA THR A 95 11.25 -54.10 -19.22
C THR A 95 10.50 -55.36 -19.62
N GLN A 96 11.19 -56.33 -20.24
CA GLN A 96 10.53 -57.58 -20.67
C GLN A 96 10.60 -58.68 -19.60
N THR A 97 11.70 -58.74 -18.84
CA THR A 97 11.95 -59.78 -17.84
C THR A 97 12.63 -59.19 -16.60
N PRO A 98 11.93 -59.01 -15.46
CA PRO A 98 10.48 -59.16 -15.30
C PRO A 98 9.71 -58.15 -16.17
N ASN A 99 8.53 -58.55 -16.64
CA ASN A 99 7.68 -57.67 -17.45
C ASN A 99 7.13 -56.53 -16.59
N GLY A 100 7.21 -55.30 -17.08
CA GLY A 100 6.61 -54.15 -16.41
C GLY A 100 6.83 -52.85 -17.18
N THR A 101 5.93 -51.89 -16.92
CA THR A 101 6.00 -50.53 -17.46
C THR A 101 5.73 -49.53 -16.34
N ARG A 102 6.50 -48.44 -16.27
CA ARG A 102 6.19 -47.27 -15.43
C ARG A 102 6.24 -46.00 -16.30
N THR A 103 5.22 -45.17 -16.19
CA THR A 103 5.05 -43.93 -16.96
C THR A 103 5.17 -42.72 -16.01
N HIS A 104 5.82 -41.66 -16.46
CA HIS A 104 6.11 -40.44 -15.68
C HIS A 104 5.80 -39.20 -16.52
N HIS A 105 4.93 -38.31 -16.02
CA HIS A 105 4.65 -37.01 -16.64
C HIS A 105 5.59 -35.96 -16.06
N LEU A 106 6.59 -35.53 -16.84
CA LEU A 106 7.58 -34.53 -16.44
C LEU A 106 7.15 -33.13 -16.88
N CYS A 107 6.88 -32.26 -15.92
CA CYS A 107 6.77 -30.82 -16.12
C CYS A 107 8.15 -30.17 -15.94
N VAL A 108 8.63 -29.46 -16.96
CA VAL A 108 9.81 -28.59 -16.84
C VAL A 108 9.32 -27.14 -16.72
N MET A 109 9.68 -26.47 -15.63
CA MET A 109 9.26 -25.09 -15.32
C MET A 109 10.46 -24.16 -15.20
N GLU A 110 10.25 -22.85 -15.38
CA GLU A 110 11.24 -21.85 -15.00
C GLU A 110 11.27 -21.68 -13.46
N LYS A 111 12.41 -21.23 -12.92
CA LYS A 111 12.49 -20.82 -11.51
C LYS A 111 11.82 -19.46 -11.35
N VAL A 112 11.05 -19.28 -10.27
CA VAL A 112 10.45 -17.98 -9.95
C VAL A 112 11.55 -16.94 -9.73
N SER A 113 11.37 -15.75 -10.29
CA SER A 113 12.26 -14.62 -10.04
C SER A 113 11.95 -13.97 -8.68
N LYS A 114 12.96 -13.33 -8.08
CA LYS A 114 12.82 -12.63 -6.79
C LYS A 114 11.75 -11.52 -6.89
N PRO A 115 10.67 -11.57 -6.09
CA PRO A 115 9.56 -10.63 -6.22
C PRO A 115 9.91 -9.25 -5.67
N GLN A 116 9.36 -8.22 -6.31
CA GLN A 116 9.48 -6.83 -5.88
C GLN A 116 8.27 -6.46 -5.04
N LEU A 117 8.49 -6.18 -3.75
CA LEU A 117 7.43 -5.70 -2.87
C LEU A 117 7.28 -4.17 -3.04
N SER A 118 6.04 -3.70 -3.07
CA SER A 118 5.67 -2.29 -3.13
C SER A 118 4.45 -2.03 -2.24
N TYR A 119 4.17 -0.78 -1.88
CA TYR A 119 2.97 -0.43 -1.12
C TYR A 119 2.43 0.96 -1.49
N VAL A 120 1.14 1.15 -1.28
CA VAL A 120 0.42 2.42 -1.40
C VAL A 120 -0.31 2.70 -0.10
N CYS A 121 -0.23 3.95 0.39
CA CYS A 121 -0.99 4.43 1.53
C CYS A 121 -2.31 5.04 1.05
N GLU A 122 -3.43 4.53 1.56
CA GLU A 122 -4.76 5.11 1.37
C GLU A 122 -5.24 5.78 2.67
N SER A 123 -6.45 6.34 2.68
CA SER A 123 -6.96 7.11 3.83
C SER A 123 -7.11 6.30 5.12
N ASN A 124 -7.37 4.99 5.01
CA ASN A 124 -7.62 4.10 6.16
C ASN A 124 -6.78 2.81 6.14
N ALA A 125 -6.02 2.54 5.07
CA ALA A 125 -5.35 1.27 4.84
C ALA A 125 -4.02 1.41 4.10
N VAL A 126 -3.21 0.36 4.14
CA VAL A 126 -2.01 0.18 3.31
C VAL A 126 -2.24 -1.01 2.39
N ASN A 127 -2.19 -0.77 1.09
CA ASN A 127 -2.26 -1.82 0.08
C ASN A 127 -0.85 -2.17 -0.40
N LEU A 128 -0.36 -3.34 0.03
CA LEU A 128 0.91 -3.91 -0.40
C LEU A 128 0.70 -4.77 -1.64
N LYS A 129 1.61 -4.69 -2.62
CA LYS A 129 1.60 -5.47 -3.86
C LYS A 129 2.91 -6.23 -4.02
N CYS A 130 2.81 -7.55 -4.14
CA CYS A 130 3.93 -8.43 -4.47
C CYS A 130 4.06 -8.55 -5.99
N ASP A 131 4.92 -7.76 -6.61
CA ASP A 131 5.15 -7.85 -8.06
C ASP A 131 6.11 -9.00 -8.39
N ALA A 132 5.77 -9.77 -9.42
CA ALA A 132 6.47 -10.97 -9.84
C ALA A 132 6.24 -11.21 -11.33
N ALA A 133 7.25 -11.76 -12.02
CA ALA A 133 7.09 -12.19 -13.40
C ALA A 133 5.93 -13.20 -13.51
N LYS A 134 5.04 -13.01 -14.50
CA LYS A 134 3.85 -13.84 -14.66
C LYS A 134 4.21 -15.18 -15.30
N HIS A 135 4.27 -16.22 -14.48
CA HIS A 135 4.35 -17.61 -14.92
C HIS A 135 3.07 -18.36 -14.52
N GLN A 136 2.92 -19.59 -15.03
CA GLN A 136 1.84 -20.50 -14.63
C GLN A 136 2.07 -21.06 -13.21
N ASP A 137 0.98 -21.38 -12.51
CA ASP A 137 0.95 -22.01 -11.18
C ASP A 137 1.78 -21.31 -10.09
N LEU A 138 1.77 -19.97 -10.11
CA LEU A 138 2.33 -19.14 -9.03
C LEU A 138 1.37 -19.04 -7.84
N ALA A 139 1.88 -19.35 -6.65
CA ALA A 139 1.20 -19.11 -5.38
C ALA A 139 1.99 -18.09 -4.54
N PHE A 140 1.27 -17.16 -3.91
CA PHE A 140 1.85 -16.17 -3.00
C PHE A 140 1.69 -16.61 -1.54
N SER A 141 2.49 -16.01 -0.67
CA SER A 141 2.40 -16.11 0.78
C SER A 141 3.02 -14.85 1.38
N TRP A 142 2.53 -14.43 2.54
CA TRP A 142 2.96 -13.17 3.17
C TRP A 142 3.57 -13.43 4.55
N THR A 143 4.53 -12.58 4.94
CA THR A 143 5.00 -12.51 6.32
C THR A 143 4.88 -11.10 6.88
N GLN A 144 4.47 -11.01 8.15
CA GLN A 144 4.41 -9.80 8.94
C GLN A 144 5.27 -10.02 10.19
N ASP A 145 6.24 -9.15 10.44
CA ASP A 145 7.19 -9.23 11.56
C ASP A 145 7.82 -10.61 11.70
N LYS A 146 8.24 -11.16 10.54
CA LYS A 146 8.84 -12.49 10.32
C LYS A 146 7.91 -13.69 10.59
N LYS A 147 6.64 -13.47 10.93
CA LYS A 147 5.62 -14.53 11.07
C LYS A 147 4.82 -14.66 9.78
N VAL A 148 4.55 -15.88 9.34
CA VAL A 148 3.70 -16.13 8.16
C VAL A 148 2.25 -15.74 8.47
N ILE A 149 1.61 -15.01 7.57
CA ILE A 149 0.16 -14.77 7.61
C ILE A 149 -0.51 -16.03 7.03
N PRO A 150 -1.27 -16.81 7.83
CA PRO A 150 -1.89 -18.04 7.35
C PRO A 150 -2.97 -17.76 6.31
N SER A 151 -3.14 -18.68 5.37
CA SER A 151 -4.16 -18.67 4.31
C SER A 151 -4.15 -17.50 3.31
N GLU A 152 -3.38 -16.43 3.53
CA GLU A 152 -3.27 -15.35 2.56
C GLU A 152 -2.35 -15.74 1.39
N THR A 153 -2.96 -15.81 0.22
CA THR A 153 -2.41 -16.34 -1.05
C THR A 153 -2.55 -15.36 -2.22
N ARG A 154 -3.14 -14.18 -1.98
CA ARG A 154 -3.31 -13.11 -2.97
C ARG A 154 -1.98 -12.42 -3.28
N GLN A 155 -1.88 -11.89 -4.51
CA GLN A 155 -0.75 -11.04 -4.93
C GLN A 155 -0.71 -9.68 -4.18
N THR A 156 -1.81 -9.29 -3.55
CA THR A 156 -1.95 -8.03 -2.79
C THR A 156 -2.45 -8.29 -1.38
N LEU A 157 -1.90 -7.57 -0.40
CA LEU A 157 -2.27 -7.61 1.01
C LEU A 157 -2.75 -6.22 1.46
N SER A 158 -3.90 -6.14 2.11
CA SER A 158 -4.45 -4.89 2.67
C SER A 158 -4.39 -4.94 4.19
N ILE A 159 -3.82 -3.92 4.83
CA ILE A 159 -3.69 -3.80 6.30
C ILE A 159 -4.30 -2.46 6.73
N SER A 160 -5.08 -2.42 7.81
CA SER A 160 -5.63 -1.13 8.29
C SER A 160 -4.54 -0.25 8.90
N LEU A 161 -4.67 1.07 8.76
CA LEU A 161 -3.75 2.03 9.42
C LEU A 161 -3.85 1.98 10.96
N THR A 162 -4.94 1.42 11.49
CA THR A 162 -5.12 1.14 12.93
C THR A 162 -4.37 -0.09 13.44
N GLU A 163 -4.04 -1.04 12.56
CA GLU A 163 -3.24 -2.24 12.90
C GLU A 163 -1.75 -2.05 12.61
N LEU A 164 -1.40 -1.17 11.67
CA LEU A 164 -0.03 -0.86 11.29
C LEU A 164 0.72 -0.13 12.43
N LYS A 165 1.79 -0.75 12.93
CA LYS A 165 2.73 -0.14 13.88
C LYS A 165 3.93 0.41 13.12
N GLU A 166 4.53 1.50 13.58
CA GLU A 166 5.64 2.19 12.89
C GLU A 166 6.84 1.30 12.55
N GLN A 167 7.04 0.21 13.29
CA GLN A 167 8.14 -0.73 13.06
C GLN A 167 7.72 -2.03 12.36
N THR A 168 6.44 -2.22 12.06
CA THR A 168 5.93 -3.45 11.45
C THR A 168 6.49 -3.62 10.04
N SER A 169 6.93 -4.84 9.77
CA SER A 169 7.73 -5.21 8.62
C SER A 169 7.05 -6.31 7.81
N PHE A 170 7.03 -6.17 6.49
CA PHE A 170 6.40 -7.12 5.59
C PHE A 170 7.39 -7.66 4.57
N SER A 171 7.26 -8.93 4.22
CA SER A 171 7.79 -9.50 2.99
C SER A 171 6.74 -10.40 2.34
N CYS A 172 6.79 -10.53 1.02
CA CYS A 172 6.02 -11.53 0.29
C CYS A 172 6.95 -12.62 -0.25
N SER A 173 6.40 -13.81 -0.44
CA SER A 173 7.11 -14.92 -1.07
C SER A 173 6.23 -15.54 -2.15
N VAL A 174 6.80 -15.66 -3.34
CA VAL A 174 6.20 -16.30 -4.52
C VAL A 174 6.85 -17.67 -4.69
N HIS A 175 6.05 -18.66 -5.09
CA HIS A 175 6.55 -20.00 -5.38
C HIS A 175 5.75 -20.69 -6.49
N ASN A 176 6.40 -21.64 -7.14
CA ASN A 176 5.79 -22.64 -8.01
C ASN A 176 6.23 -24.04 -7.55
N LYS A 177 5.95 -25.08 -8.34
CA LYS A 177 6.27 -26.47 -8.00
C LYS A 177 7.77 -26.79 -7.91
N VAL A 178 8.66 -25.92 -8.43
CA VAL A 178 10.10 -26.18 -8.54
C VAL A 178 11.00 -25.18 -7.79
N SER A 179 10.42 -24.10 -7.25
CA SER A 179 11.19 -22.99 -6.68
C SER A 179 10.33 -22.06 -5.81
N LYS A 180 10.98 -21.38 -4.85
CA LYS A 180 10.39 -20.38 -3.96
C LYS A 180 11.38 -19.23 -3.76
N GLU A 181 10.90 -18.00 -3.91
CA GLU A 181 11.68 -16.77 -3.67
C GLU A 181 10.97 -15.83 -2.71
N VAL A 182 11.72 -14.92 -2.09
CA VAL A 182 11.22 -13.98 -1.07
C VAL A 182 11.64 -12.56 -1.42
N SER A 183 10.73 -11.60 -1.27
CA SER A 183 11.01 -10.19 -1.51
C SER A 183 12.05 -9.63 -0.55
N GLN A 184 12.51 -8.41 -0.81
CA GLN A 184 13.10 -7.61 0.27
C GLN A 184 12.02 -7.31 1.33
N THR A 185 12.44 -7.20 2.60
CA THR A 185 11.54 -6.82 3.70
C THR A 185 11.39 -5.31 3.75
N LEU A 186 10.16 -4.80 3.73
CA LEU A 186 9.85 -3.37 3.78
C LEU A 186 9.13 -3.02 5.09
N LYS A 187 9.21 -1.75 5.51
CA LYS A 187 8.38 -1.15 6.56
C LYS A 187 7.55 -0.01 5.94
N PRO A 188 6.22 -0.15 5.80
CA PRO A 188 5.38 0.92 5.26
C PRO A 188 5.33 2.14 6.19
N THR A 189 5.63 3.33 5.67
CA THR A 189 5.65 4.58 6.44
C THR A 189 4.51 5.48 6.00
N CYS A 190 3.28 5.11 6.34
CA CYS A 190 2.09 5.88 5.99
C CYS A 190 1.82 6.97 7.03
N LYS A 191 1.89 8.23 6.59
CA LYS A 191 1.47 9.38 7.41
C LYS A 191 -0.05 9.36 7.53
N SER A 192 -0.57 9.06 8.73
CA SER A 192 -1.96 9.35 9.03
C SER A 192 -2.20 10.87 8.95
N PRO A 193 -3.35 11.34 8.45
CA PRO A 193 -3.74 12.73 8.65
C PRO A 193 -3.93 12.95 10.15
N LEU A 194 -3.04 13.75 10.76
CA LEU A 194 -2.88 13.93 12.22
C LEU A 194 -4.13 14.41 12.98
N LEU A 195 -5.22 14.73 12.27
CA LEU A 195 -6.48 15.21 12.81
C LEU A 195 -7.66 14.49 12.15
N CYS A 196 -7.87 13.21 12.48
CA CYS A 196 -9.07 12.43 12.12
C CYS A 196 -10.36 12.88 12.86
N PHE A 197 -10.49 14.17 13.16
CA PHE A 197 -11.80 14.77 13.39
C PHE A 197 -12.52 14.88 12.05
N ARG A 198 -13.79 14.44 11.95
CA ARG A 198 -14.60 14.83 10.79
C ARG A 198 -14.62 16.36 10.73
N MET A 199 -14.63 16.94 9.53
CA MET A 199 -14.84 18.38 9.37
C MET A 199 -16.13 18.85 10.06
N GLN A 200 -17.17 17.99 10.09
CA GLN A 200 -18.38 18.19 10.91
C GLN A 200 -18.07 18.43 12.40
N THR A 201 -17.16 17.66 13.01
CA THR A 201 -16.80 17.78 14.43
C THR A 201 -16.04 19.08 14.70
N VAL A 202 -15.09 19.44 13.83
CA VAL A 202 -14.33 20.70 13.96
C VAL A 202 -15.26 21.91 13.80
N VAL A 203 -16.11 21.90 12.76
CA VAL A 203 -17.11 22.96 12.52
C VAL A 203 -18.12 23.05 13.66
N ALA A 204 -18.59 21.93 14.21
CA ALA A 204 -19.51 21.92 15.36
C ALA A 204 -18.88 22.52 16.63
N VAL A 205 -17.60 22.21 16.91
CA VAL A 205 -16.87 22.80 18.06
C VAL A 205 -16.67 24.31 17.87
N LEU A 206 -16.27 24.75 16.67
CA LEU A 206 -16.09 26.18 16.36
C LEU A 206 -17.42 26.95 16.44
N ALA A 207 -18.50 26.41 15.87
CA ALA A 207 -19.84 27.00 15.93
C ALA A 207 -20.39 27.03 17.37
N GLY A 208 -20.18 25.97 18.15
CA GLY A 208 -20.56 25.89 19.56
C GLY A 208 -19.83 26.94 20.42
N ALA A 209 -18.53 27.13 20.22
CA ALA A 209 -17.76 28.15 20.91
C ALA A 209 -18.26 29.57 20.57
N ALA A 210 -18.48 29.88 19.30
CA ALA A 210 -19.02 31.17 18.87
C ALA A 210 -20.42 31.45 19.42
N GLY A 211 -21.31 30.44 19.40
CA GLY A 211 -22.67 30.54 19.96
C GLY A 211 -22.68 30.76 21.47
N LEU A 212 -21.80 30.09 22.21
CA LEU A 212 -21.69 30.26 23.67
C LEU A 212 -21.17 31.66 24.03
N ILE A 213 -20.18 32.18 23.31
CA ILE A 213 -19.70 33.57 23.47
C ILE A 213 -20.83 34.57 23.19
N LEU A 214 -21.62 34.35 22.13
CA LEU A 214 -22.75 35.23 21.79
C LEU A 214 -23.84 35.21 22.87
N LEU A 215 -24.17 34.05 23.43
CA LEU A 215 -25.12 33.91 24.55
C LEU A 215 -24.62 34.61 25.83
N LEU A 216 -23.33 34.52 26.14
CA LEU A 216 -22.72 35.27 27.25
C LEU A 216 -22.80 36.79 27.01
N PHE A 217 -22.54 37.26 25.79
CA PHE A 217 -22.68 38.68 25.46
C PHE A 217 -24.13 39.17 25.58
N ILE A 218 -25.10 38.42 25.05
CA ILE A 218 -26.53 38.75 25.14
C ILE A 218 -27.00 38.77 26.60
N THR A 219 -26.64 37.78 27.42
CA THR A 219 -27.03 37.75 28.83
C THR A 219 -26.40 38.89 29.64
N VAL A 220 -25.15 39.26 29.37
CA VAL A 220 -24.53 40.47 29.95
C VAL A 220 -25.26 41.75 29.52
N VAL A 221 -25.58 41.91 28.23
CA VAL A 221 -26.35 43.07 27.73
C VAL A 221 -27.73 43.14 28.38
N VAL A 222 -28.45 42.02 28.49
CA VAL A 222 -29.76 41.94 29.14
C VAL A 222 -29.67 42.29 30.64
N LEU A 223 -28.68 41.77 31.37
CA LEU A 223 -28.43 42.13 32.77
C LEU A 223 -28.05 43.61 32.93
N CYS A 224 -27.28 44.18 32.01
CA CYS A 224 -26.97 45.61 31.96
C CYS A 224 -28.22 46.46 31.68
N CYS A 225 -29.12 46.02 30.80
CA CYS A 225 -30.40 46.67 30.51
C CYS A 225 -31.34 46.63 31.73
N PHE A 226 -31.49 45.49 32.40
CA PHE A 226 -32.27 45.40 33.64
C PHE A 226 -31.68 46.27 34.76
N ARG A 227 -30.35 46.23 34.97
CA ARG A 227 -29.65 47.08 35.97
C ARG A 227 -29.70 48.58 35.63
N ARG A 228 -29.80 48.96 34.35
CA ARG A 228 -30.06 50.34 33.93
C ARG A 228 -31.51 50.72 34.18
N ARG A 229 -32.47 49.86 33.83
CA ARG A 229 -33.90 50.12 34.04
C ARG A 229 -34.22 50.29 35.53
N SER A 230 -33.76 49.40 36.41
CA SER A 230 -33.98 49.55 37.86
C SER A 230 -33.30 50.79 38.45
N LYS A 231 -32.12 51.20 37.96
CA LYS A 231 -31.50 52.49 38.34
C LYS A 231 -32.28 53.70 37.83
N THR A 232 -32.98 53.60 36.70
CA THR A 232 -33.86 54.67 36.19
C THR A 232 -35.17 54.74 36.98
N GLU A 233 -35.77 53.59 37.33
CA GLU A 233 -36.98 53.50 38.17
C GLU A 233 -36.75 54.18 39.53
N MET A 234 -35.66 53.83 40.24
CA MET A 234 -35.33 54.45 41.53
C MET A 234 -35.11 55.97 41.38
N ARG A 235 -34.38 56.42 40.35
CA ARG A 235 -34.21 57.85 40.05
C ARG A 235 -35.50 58.59 39.68
N PHE A 236 -36.54 57.88 39.25
CA PHE A 236 -37.85 58.48 39.00
C PHE A 236 -38.62 58.64 40.32
N ARG A 237 -38.58 57.63 41.19
CA ARG A 237 -39.24 57.66 42.50
C ARG A 237 -38.67 58.74 43.43
N ASP A 238 -37.33 58.85 43.51
CA ASP A 238 -36.65 59.94 44.25
C ASP A 238 -37.10 61.33 43.74
N LYS A 239 -37.36 61.46 42.44
CA LYS A 239 -37.78 62.70 41.76
C LYS A 239 -39.27 63.01 41.91
N GLU A 240 -40.06 62.04 42.36
CA GLU A 240 -41.50 62.17 42.61
C GLU A 240 -41.76 62.51 44.08
N GLU A 241 -41.10 61.82 45.03
CA GLU A 241 -41.15 62.14 46.46
C GLU A 241 -40.67 63.57 46.75
N SER A 242 -39.55 63.99 46.12
CA SER A 242 -39.02 65.36 46.24
C SER A 242 -39.94 66.45 45.66
N ARG A 243 -40.80 66.12 44.69
CA ARG A 243 -41.85 67.03 44.18
C ARG A 243 -43.07 67.08 45.09
N MET A 244 -43.46 65.93 45.67
CA MET A 244 -44.59 65.84 46.59
C MET A 244 -44.35 66.64 47.87
N LEU A 245 -43.11 66.65 48.39
CA LEU A 245 -42.69 67.52 49.50
C LEU A 245 -42.76 69.01 49.16
N SER A 246 -42.38 69.41 47.94
CA SER A 246 -42.34 70.82 47.53
C SER A 246 -43.73 71.48 47.34
N LEU A 247 -44.79 70.70 47.17
CA LEU A 247 -46.15 71.24 46.95
C LEU A 247 -46.88 71.63 48.24
N LYS A 248 -46.34 71.30 49.42
CA LYS A 248 -46.95 71.62 50.72
C LYS A 248 -46.47 72.95 51.34
N LYS A 249 -45.70 73.78 50.61
CA LYS A 249 -45.14 75.04 51.15
C LYS A 249 -45.02 76.19 50.12
N ARG A 250 -46.14 76.83 49.84
CA ARG A 250 -46.28 78.31 49.71
C ARG A 250 -47.28 78.71 50.81
N GLU A 251 -47.20 79.88 51.45
CA GLU A 251 -46.89 81.24 51.01
C GLU A 251 -46.53 82.11 52.25
N PRO A 252 -45.99 83.35 52.17
CA PRO A 252 -45.33 84.09 51.09
C PRO A 252 -43.77 84.06 51.24
N GLU A 253 -42.89 85.07 51.36
CA GLU A 253 -42.95 86.56 51.33
C GLU A 253 -41.57 87.23 51.04
N ALA A 254 -41.51 88.56 51.23
CA ALA A 254 -40.46 89.57 51.02
C ALA A 254 -39.02 89.29 51.49
N MET A 255 -38.01 89.75 50.73
CA MET A 255 -37.38 91.10 50.86
C MET A 255 -35.99 91.18 50.16
N SER A 256 -35.64 92.35 49.62
CA SER A 256 -34.32 92.72 49.01
C SER A 256 -33.39 93.37 50.08
N PRO A 257 -32.13 93.83 49.84
CA PRO A 257 -31.45 94.09 48.56
C PRO A 257 -29.94 93.68 48.45
N ASP A 258 -29.43 93.83 47.22
CA ASP A 258 -28.13 94.37 46.76
C ASP A 258 -26.86 94.33 47.64
N TYR A 259 -25.75 93.86 47.04
CA TYR A 259 -24.65 94.77 46.63
C TYR A 259 -23.80 94.18 45.49
N GLU A 260 -23.12 95.05 44.73
CA GLU A 260 -22.26 94.71 43.58
C GLU A 260 -20.82 94.39 43.97
N THR A 261 -20.02 93.85 43.02
CA THR A 261 -18.72 94.47 42.61
C THR A 261 -18.25 93.89 41.26
N MET A 262 -17.72 94.77 40.39
CA MET A 262 -17.08 94.54 39.08
C MET A 262 -15.71 93.81 39.19
N HIS A 263 -14.93 93.38 38.20
CA HIS A 263 -14.88 93.31 36.71
C HIS A 263 -13.95 92.09 36.38
N ASN A 264 -13.60 91.64 35.16
CA ASN A 264 -13.19 92.38 33.97
C ASN A 264 -13.18 91.51 32.67
N ILE A 265 -13.34 92.24 31.57
CA ILE A 265 -13.40 91.92 30.14
C ILE A 265 -12.16 91.15 29.60
N GLN A 266 -12.34 90.23 28.63
CA GLN A 266 -11.74 90.32 27.27
C GLN A 266 -12.33 89.32 26.24
N ASN A 267 -13.37 89.79 25.53
CA ASN A 267 -13.74 89.57 24.11
C ASN A 267 -13.98 88.16 23.47
N SER A 268 -15.03 88.14 22.66
CA SER A 268 -15.50 87.11 21.69
C SER A 268 -15.04 87.48 20.24
N PRO A 269 -15.40 86.78 19.12
CA PRO A 269 -16.44 85.74 18.94
C PRO A 269 -16.18 84.54 17.97
N SER A 270 -17.16 83.60 17.95
CA SER A 270 -17.62 82.73 16.84
C SER A 270 -16.57 82.02 15.93
N SER A 271 -16.53 80.68 15.80
CA SER A 271 -17.63 79.85 15.25
C SER A 271 -17.35 78.33 15.35
N THR A 272 -18.33 77.50 14.97
CA THR A 272 -18.34 76.00 15.00
C THR A 272 -18.20 75.38 13.59
N PRO A 273 -17.99 74.05 13.39
CA PRO A 273 -17.65 72.97 14.35
C PRO A 273 -16.50 71.99 13.91
N LYS A 274 -16.04 71.13 14.84
CA LYS A 274 -15.54 69.71 14.78
C LYS A 274 -14.96 69.06 13.47
N PRO A 275 -14.13 67.97 13.56
CA PRO A 275 -13.67 67.21 14.75
C PRO A 275 -12.17 66.77 14.81
N SER A 276 -11.74 66.36 16.02
CA SER A 276 -10.74 65.30 16.32
C SER A 276 -9.27 65.41 15.83
N PRO A 277 -8.30 65.76 16.70
CA PRO A 277 -6.88 65.39 16.51
C PRO A 277 -6.68 63.87 16.74
N ARG A 278 -5.85 63.13 16.01
CA ARG A 278 -4.39 63.20 15.74
C ARG A 278 -3.49 62.91 16.94
N ALA A 279 -2.74 61.81 16.81
CA ALA A 279 -1.34 61.70 17.22
C ALA A 279 -0.54 61.19 16.00
N CYS A 280 0.74 61.56 15.88
CA CYS A 280 1.61 61.30 14.72
C CYS A 280 2.54 60.08 14.99
N TYR A 281 3.36 59.52 14.09
CA TYR A 281 4.11 60.08 12.93
C TYR A 281 4.32 59.07 11.76
N GLN A 282 5.12 59.46 10.74
CA GLN A 282 5.51 58.68 9.55
C GLN A 282 5.85 57.20 9.82
N LYS A 283 5.55 56.23 8.94
CA LYS A 283 5.44 56.16 7.45
C LYS A 283 6.78 56.10 6.70
N VAL A 284 7.25 54.87 6.48
CA VAL A 284 8.06 54.46 5.32
C VAL A 284 7.31 53.30 4.64
N SER A 285 7.40 53.22 3.31
CA SER A 285 6.75 52.23 2.42
C SER A 285 7.83 51.31 1.82
N PRO A 286 7.52 50.11 1.25
CA PRO A 286 6.27 49.78 0.56
C PRO A 286 5.62 48.42 0.93
N SER A 287 4.49 48.17 0.26
CA SER A 287 3.86 46.85 0.13
C SER A 287 4.06 46.35 -1.31
N ASP A 288 3.61 45.11 -1.53
CA ASP A 288 3.21 44.50 -2.79
C ASP A 288 4.33 44.03 -3.73
N ALA A 289 4.09 42.83 -4.28
CA ALA A 289 4.94 42.19 -5.26
C ALA A 289 4.42 42.46 -6.67
N GLN A 290 5.32 42.51 -7.65
CA GLN A 290 4.98 42.06 -8.99
C GLN A 290 6.14 41.37 -9.70
N THR A 291 5.82 40.17 -10.18
CA THR A 291 6.32 39.46 -11.36
C THR A 291 7.40 40.14 -12.21
N GLU A 292 8.55 39.47 -12.36
CA GLU A 292 9.24 39.48 -13.66
C GLU A 292 9.71 38.06 -14.06
N ASN A 293 9.77 37.83 -15.36
CA ASN A 293 9.99 36.57 -16.03
C ASN A 293 11.46 36.11 -15.99
N ARG A 294 11.70 34.82 -15.69
CA ARG A 294 12.59 34.02 -16.55
C ARG A 294 12.33 32.51 -16.44
N PRO A 295 12.14 31.78 -17.55
CA PRO A 295 12.25 30.33 -17.56
C PRO A 295 13.73 29.91 -17.58
N LEU A 296 14.07 28.84 -16.87
CA LEU A 296 15.31 28.10 -17.09
C LEU A 296 14.96 26.74 -17.71
N GLN A 297 15.10 26.64 -19.02
CA GLN A 297 15.04 25.39 -19.75
C GLN A 297 16.47 24.86 -20.01
N LEU A 298 16.60 23.53 -19.97
CA LEU A 298 17.61 22.77 -20.72
C LEU A 298 19.09 22.94 -20.23
N PRO A 299 20.07 22.10 -20.63
CA PRO A 299 20.14 21.29 -21.85
C PRO A 299 19.64 19.85 -21.75
N THR A 300 18.91 19.44 -22.79
CA THR A 300 19.03 18.10 -23.37
C THR A 300 20.39 18.06 -24.07
N ALA A 301 21.17 17.00 -23.85
CA ALA A 301 22.28 16.63 -24.71
C ALA A 301 22.05 15.19 -25.18
N ALA A 302 22.17 14.98 -26.49
CA ALA A 302 22.21 13.66 -27.10
C ALA A 302 23.67 13.30 -27.45
N GLU A 303 23.86 12.08 -27.96
CA GLU A 303 25.13 11.51 -28.41
C GLU A 303 26.16 11.19 -27.30
N GLY A 304 26.82 10.04 -27.44
CA GLY A 304 27.69 9.48 -26.38
C GLY A 304 27.86 7.96 -26.43
N GLN A 305 27.91 7.37 -27.63
CA GLN A 305 27.97 5.91 -27.80
C GLN A 305 29.38 5.36 -27.57
N GLN A 306 29.77 5.20 -26.30
CA GLN A 306 31.08 4.68 -25.90
C GLN A 306 30.96 3.32 -25.18
N SER A 307 31.28 2.23 -25.88
CA SER A 307 31.39 0.90 -25.28
C SER A 307 32.62 0.81 -24.37
N SER A 308 32.41 0.37 -23.12
CA SER A 308 33.53 0.09 -22.21
C SER A 308 34.27 -1.19 -22.66
N PRO A 309 35.61 -1.21 -22.73
CA PRO A 309 36.35 -2.24 -23.47
C PRO A 309 36.37 -3.60 -22.76
N VAL A 310 36.07 -4.66 -23.52
CA VAL A 310 36.24 -6.06 -23.08
C VAL A 310 37.74 -6.38 -22.93
N PRO A 311 38.22 -6.87 -21.77
CA PRO A 311 39.58 -7.35 -21.64
C PRO A 311 39.83 -8.57 -22.54
N LYS A 312 40.77 -8.47 -23.49
CA LYS A 312 41.22 -9.63 -24.26
C LYS A 312 41.94 -10.64 -23.33
N PRO A 313 41.68 -11.95 -23.44
CA PRO A 313 42.43 -12.95 -22.68
C PRO A 313 43.90 -12.94 -23.08
N ARG A 314 44.79 -13.01 -22.08
CA ARG A 314 46.24 -13.05 -22.30
C ARG A 314 46.66 -14.46 -22.72
N THR A 315 47.12 -14.61 -23.96
CA THR A 315 47.71 -15.86 -24.46
C THR A 315 48.89 -16.26 -23.55
N LYS A 316 48.83 -17.46 -22.97
CA LYS A 316 49.98 -18.05 -22.25
C LYS A 316 50.71 -18.98 -23.20
N ASN A 317 51.94 -18.62 -23.56
CA ASN A 317 52.76 -19.44 -24.46
C ASN A 317 52.98 -20.83 -23.86
N ALA A 318 52.91 -21.86 -24.70
CA ALA A 318 53.36 -23.19 -24.33
C ALA A 318 54.89 -23.18 -24.17
N GLN A 319 55.39 -23.54 -22.99
CA GLN A 319 56.80 -23.89 -22.84
C GLN A 319 56.95 -25.37 -23.18
N THR A 320 57.49 -25.65 -24.36
CA THR A 320 58.15 -26.92 -24.64
C THR A 320 59.35 -27.04 -23.70
N LEU A 321 59.42 -28.11 -22.92
CA LEU A 321 60.66 -28.57 -22.32
C LEU A 321 60.91 -29.99 -22.81
N ASN A 322 61.98 -30.17 -23.59
CA ASN A 322 62.49 -31.49 -23.93
C ASN A 322 63.49 -31.91 -22.84
N ILE A 323 63.31 -33.12 -22.31
CA ILE A 323 64.32 -34.15 -21.96
C ILE A 323 63.54 -35.34 -21.39
#